data_AF-A0A1A8ABE8-F1
#
_entry.id   AF-A0A1A8ABE8-F1
#
_cell.length_a   1.000
_cell.length_b   1.000
_cell.length_c   1.000
_cell.angle_alpha   90.00
_cell.angle_beta   90.00
_cell.angle_gamma   90.00
#
_symmetry.space_group_name_H-M   'P 1'
#
loop_
_entity.id
_entity.type
_entity.pdbx_description
1 polymer ?
#
loop_
_entity_poly.entity_id
_entity_poly.type
_entity_poly.pdbx_seq_one_letter_code
_entity_poly.pdbx_strand_id
1 'polypeptide(L)'
;DVFRYADQLRRKDLENILICHNVKMKKEEGGDSISITLWGRSRRTAAHKLQNLLEDLNKSLRTQEVPLKNLNRHGQALLQTIRDSRNISGSVLVVETDDRLHLIGPSKDSYELKQGLLGEPVDQSGSRRRTSDKTPRGRRSSSLPPTNKRSGGVAGFPLMDKNQTGGSVRSRDPKRSFSNIEEKKLTERSNEKKNLVLRFKQLFKKSPREAKQ
;
A
#
# COMPACT_ATOMS: atom_id res chain seq x y z
N ASP A 1 12.71 9.66 -2.11
CA ASP A 1 11.66 9.25 -1.14
C ASP A 1 11.45 7.74 -1.03
N VAL A 2 10.96 7.06 -2.07
CA VAL A 2 10.65 5.60 -1.99
C VAL A 2 11.83 4.76 -1.50
N PHE A 3 13.04 5.04 -1.99
CA PHE A 3 14.23 4.34 -1.52
C PHE A 3 14.56 4.65 -0.05
N ARG A 4 14.39 5.89 0.42
CA ARG A 4 14.59 6.26 1.83
C ARG A 4 13.62 5.50 2.73
N TYR A 5 12.37 5.35 2.29
CA TYR A 5 11.38 4.50 2.96
C TYR A 5 11.84 3.04 3.02
N ALA A 6 12.30 2.47 1.90
CA ALA A 6 12.79 1.10 1.86
C ALA A 6 13.99 0.89 2.79
N ASP A 7 14.93 1.84 2.80
CA ASP A 7 16.17 1.81 3.59
C ASP A 7 15.91 1.87 5.10
N GLN A 8 14.87 2.59 5.54
CA GLN A 8 14.54 2.72 6.97
C GLN A 8 13.50 1.72 7.45
N LEU A 9 12.39 1.56 6.73
CA LEU A 9 11.24 0.75 7.18
C LEU A 9 11.29 -0.69 6.66
N ARG A 10 11.81 -0.91 5.44
CA ARG A 10 11.91 -2.23 4.81
C ARG A 10 13.35 -2.71 4.66
N ARG A 11 14.21 -2.30 5.60
CA ARG A 11 15.65 -2.64 5.60
C ARG A 11 15.90 -4.14 5.50
N LYS A 12 15.07 -4.95 6.16
CA LYS A 12 15.14 -6.42 6.11
C LYS A 12 14.97 -6.96 4.68
N ASP A 13 14.04 -6.40 3.90
CA ASP A 13 13.82 -6.84 2.52
C ASP A 13 14.99 -6.46 1.60
N LEU A 14 15.58 -5.29 1.82
CA LEU A 14 16.80 -4.88 1.13
C LEU A 14 17.98 -5.79 1.49
N GLU A 15 18.21 -6.02 2.78
CA GLU A 15 19.29 -6.89 3.27
C GLU A 15 19.12 -8.33 2.75
N ASN A 16 17.89 -8.86 2.74
CA ASN A 16 17.59 -10.17 2.15
C ASN A 16 17.99 -10.24 0.67
N ILE A 17 17.68 -9.20 -0.13
CA ILE A 17 18.11 -9.16 -1.54
C ILE A 17 19.64 -9.15 -1.64
N LEU A 18 20.33 -8.37 -0.80
CA LEU A 18 21.80 -8.28 -0.83
C LEU A 18 22.46 -9.59 -0.41
N ILE A 19 21.97 -10.23 0.66
CA ILE A 19 22.50 -11.48 1.22
C ILE A 19 22.23 -12.65 0.27
N CYS A 20 20.99 -12.84 -0.18
CA CYS A 20 20.62 -13.95 -1.06
C CYS A 20 21.36 -13.94 -2.39
N HIS A 21 21.77 -12.77 -2.89
CA HIS A 21 22.48 -12.62 -4.15
C HIS A 21 23.99 -12.38 -3.99
N ASN A 22 24.50 -12.31 -2.74
CA ASN A 22 25.88 -11.99 -2.41
C ASN A 22 26.38 -10.73 -3.15
N VAL A 23 25.63 -9.63 -2.97
CA VAL A 23 25.86 -8.33 -3.62
C VAL A 23 26.07 -7.27 -2.56
N LYS A 24 27.03 -6.36 -2.80
CA LYS A 24 27.25 -5.15 -2.01
C LYS A 24 26.54 -3.97 -2.68
N MET A 25 26.01 -3.06 -1.88
CA MET A 25 25.30 -1.86 -2.35
C MET A 25 25.95 -0.60 -1.79
N LYS A 26 26.10 0.43 -2.64
CA LYS A 26 26.39 1.80 -2.22
C LYS A 26 25.31 2.70 -2.78
N LYS A 27 24.87 3.63 -1.94
CA LYS A 27 23.97 4.72 -2.30
C LYS A 27 24.77 6.01 -2.35
N GLU A 28 24.51 6.80 -3.37
CA GLU A 28 25.02 8.18 -3.51
C GLU A 28 23.79 9.07 -3.73
N GLU A 29 23.60 10.02 -2.81
CA GLU A 29 22.50 10.99 -2.87
C GLU A 29 22.98 12.20 -3.68
N GLY A 30 22.30 12.44 -4.80
CA GLY A 30 22.59 13.52 -5.73
C GLY A 30 21.35 14.39 -5.91
N GLY A 31 21.18 15.37 -5.03
CA GLY A 31 20.00 16.25 -4.99
C GLY A 31 18.71 15.44 -4.89
N ASP A 32 17.83 15.60 -5.88
CA ASP A 32 16.52 14.92 -5.99
C ASP A 32 16.62 13.48 -6.53
N SER A 33 17.80 12.87 -6.53
CA SER A 33 17.98 11.52 -7.07
C SER A 33 18.95 10.71 -6.22
N ILE A 34 18.67 9.42 -6.12
CA ILE A 34 19.53 8.47 -5.43
C ILE A 34 20.10 7.54 -6.49
N SER A 35 21.42 7.57 -6.62
CA SER A 35 22.19 6.65 -7.46
C SER A 35 22.55 5.44 -6.62
N ILE A 36 22.13 4.26 -7.07
CA ILE A 36 22.44 3.00 -6.39
C ILE A 36 23.39 2.21 -7.27
N THR A 37 24.55 1.86 -6.70
CA THR A 37 25.55 1.03 -7.35
C THR A 37 25.62 -0.32 -6.66
N LEU A 38 25.52 -1.40 -7.44
CA LEU A 38 25.57 -2.78 -6.97
C LEU A 38 26.83 -3.50 -7.47
N TRP A 39 27.53 -4.21 -6.57
CA TRP A 39 28.70 -5.02 -6.89
C TRP A 39 28.53 -6.47 -6.46
N GLY A 40 28.89 -7.41 -7.33
CA GLY A 40 28.82 -8.84 -7.05
C GLY A 40 28.57 -9.64 -8.31
N ARG A 41 28.61 -10.97 -8.18
CA ARG A 41 28.38 -11.90 -9.30
C ARG A 41 26.94 -11.81 -9.81
N SER A 42 25.96 -11.74 -8.90
CA SER A 42 24.53 -11.73 -9.22
C SER A 42 23.92 -10.33 -9.25
N ARG A 43 24.71 -9.29 -9.58
CA ARG A 43 24.26 -7.89 -9.56
C ARG A 43 23.05 -7.59 -10.44
N ARG A 44 22.90 -8.28 -11.59
CA ARG A 44 21.75 -8.10 -12.49
C ARG A 44 20.45 -8.61 -11.87
N THR A 45 20.49 -9.80 -11.28
CA THR A 45 19.32 -10.39 -10.60
C THR A 45 18.95 -9.60 -9.35
N ALA A 46 19.94 -9.18 -8.57
CA ALA A 46 19.73 -8.31 -7.41
C ALA A 46 19.14 -6.96 -7.82
N ALA A 47 19.65 -6.35 -8.89
CA ALA A 47 19.11 -5.12 -9.47
C ALA A 47 17.64 -5.27 -9.87
N HIS A 48 17.30 -6.35 -10.56
CA HIS A 48 15.91 -6.61 -10.96
C HIS A 48 14.99 -6.80 -9.75
N LYS A 49 15.42 -7.56 -8.73
CA LYS A 49 14.64 -7.72 -7.49
C LYS A 49 14.49 -6.40 -6.72
N LEU A 50 15.56 -5.61 -6.66
CA LEU A 50 15.54 -4.29 -6.02
C LEU A 50 14.60 -3.35 -6.77
N GLN A 51 14.65 -3.35 -8.10
CA GLN A 51 13.75 -2.55 -8.92
C GLN A 51 12.29 -2.95 -8.69
N ASN A 52 11.96 -4.25 -8.71
CA ASN A 52 10.60 -4.72 -8.44
C ASN A 52 10.11 -4.27 -7.05
N LEU A 53 10.94 -4.42 -6.02
CA LEU A 53 10.62 -3.96 -4.67
C LEU A 53 10.31 -2.45 -4.65
N LEU A 54 11.15 -1.63 -5.28
CA LEU A 54 10.97 -0.19 -5.33
C LEU A 54 9.74 0.21 -6.17
N GLU A 55 9.44 -0.50 -7.25
CA GLU A 55 8.24 -0.28 -8.06
C GLU A 55 6.96 -0.63 -7.29
N ASP A 56 6.94 -1.73 -6.54
CA ASP A 56 5.80 -2.12 -5.72
C ASP A 56 5.57 -1.14 -4.56
N LEU A 57 6.65 -0.63 -3.97
CA LEU A 57 6.57 0.44 -2.99
C LEU A 57 6.08 1.74 -3.63
N ASN A 58 6.53 2.08 -4.83
CA ASN A 58 6.07 3.29 -5.52
C ASN A 58 4.57 3.26 -5.84
N LYS A 59 3.97 2.08 -6.02
CA LYS A 59 2.52 1.91 -6.22
C LYS A 59 1.71 2.05 -4.93
N SER A 60 2.27 1.61 -3.80
CA SER A 60 1.56 1.56 -2.51
C SER A 60 1.77 2.81 -1.65
N LEU A 61 2.92 3.49 -1.81
CA LEU A 61 3.29 4.66 -1.02
C LEU A 61 2.89 5.96 -1.69
N ARG A 62 2.55 6.94 -0.86
CA ARG A 62 2.32 8.32 -1.25
C ARG A 62 3.18 9.22 -0.39
N THR A 63 3.63 10.32 -0.98
CA THR A 63 4.36 11.37 -0.25
C THR A 63 3.40 12.53 -0.04
N GLN A 64 3.21 12.94 1.21
CA GLN A 64 2.45 14.12 1.58
C GLN A 64 3.40 15.14 2.18
N GLU A 65 3.29 16.38 1.74
CA GLU A 65 4.10 17.48 2.30
C GLU A 65 3.28 18.26 3.34
N VAL A 66 3.95 18.64 4.42
CA VAL A 66 3.43 19.51 5.48
C VAL A 66 4.45 20.62 5.74
N PRO A 67 4.11 21.89 5.48
CA PRO A 67 4.98 23.01 5.84
C PRO A 67 5.18 23.08 7.36
N LEU A 68 6.42 23.24 7.81
CA LEU A 68 6.73 23.36 9.25
C LEU A 68 6.03 24.55 9.89
N LYS A 69 5.81 25.62 9.11
CA LYS A 69 5.08 26.84 9.52
C LYS A 69 3.62 26.59 9.91
N ASN A 70 3.02 25.51 9.40
CA ASN A 70 1.61 25.18 9.65
C ASN A 70 1.43 24.22 10.82
N LEU A 71 2.50 23.87 11.54
CA LEU A 71 2.42 22.96 12.68
C LEU A 71 1.92 23.69 13.92
N ASN A 72 0.80 23.19 14.45
CA ASN A 72 0.26 23.62 15.74
C ASN A 72 1.15 23.14 16.90
N ARG A 73 0.96 23.72 18.12
CA ARG A 73 1.71 23.30 19.33
C ARG A 73 1.63 21.79 19.59
N HIS A 74 0.45 21.21 19.38
CA HIS A 74 0.25 19.76 19.44
C HIS A 74 1.05 19.02 18.35
N GLY A 75 1.01 19.51 17.11
CA GLY A 75 1.77 18.97 16.00
C GLY A 75 3.29 19.00 16.22
N GLN A 76 3.80 20.04 16.85
CA GLN A 76 5.21 20.14 17.24
C GLN A 76 5.58 19.11 18.31
N ALA A 77 4.72 18.91 19.32
CA ALA A 77 4.93 17.86 20.31
C ALA A 77 4.89 16.46 19.68
N LEU A 78 3.95 16.22 18.77
CA LEU A 78 3.86 14.97 18.01
C LEU A 78 5.12 14.75 17.14
N LEU A 79 5.58 15.78 16.44
CA LEU A 79 6.81 15.72 15.66
C LEU A 79 8.03 15.38 16.55
N GLN A 80 8.10 15.94 17.76
CA GLN A 80 9.18 15.64 18.69
C GLN A 80 9.16 14.17 19.10
N THR A 81 7.99 13.62 19.45
CA THR A 81 7.82 12.19 19.75
C THR A 81 8.24 11.30 18.57
N ILE A 82 7.94 11.73 17.35
CA ILE A 82 8.32 11.01 16.13
C ILE A 82 9.83 11.05 15.91
N ARG A 83 10.50 12.17 16.22
CA ARG A 83 11.97 12.25 16.18
C ARG A 83 12.59 11.26 17.16
N ASP A 84 12.02 11.14 18.36
CA ASP A 84 12.47 10.18 19.37
C ASP A 84 12.29 8.73 18.89
N SER A 85 11.27 8.45 18.08
CA SER A 85 11.03 7.14 17.44
C SER A 85 11.79 6.95 16.11
N ARG A 86 12.91 7.64 15.90
CA ARG A 86 13.75 7.59 14.70
C ARG A 86 13.03 8.05 13.42
N ASN A 87 12.17 9.03 13.55
CA ASN A 87 11.34 9.60 12.48
C ASN A 87 10.34 8.61 11.87
N ILE A 88 9.92 7.60 12.63
CA ILE A 88 8.98 6.58 12.17
C ILE A 88 7.72 6.65 13.02
N SER A 89 6.57 6.78 12.37
CA SER A 89 5.25 6.74 12.99
C SER A 89 4.42 5.63 12.33
N GLY A 90 4.40 4.44 12.95
CA GLY A 90 3.73 3.27 12.38
C GLY A 90 4.34 2.87 11.03
N SER A 91 3.53 2.91 9.97
CA SER A 91 3.98 2.63 8.58
C SER A 91 4.43 3.87 7.81
N VAL A 92 4.59 5.02 8.48
CA VAL A 92 4.96 6.29 7.83
C VAL A 92 6.36 6.69 8.24
N LEU A 93 7.18 6.94 7.24
CA LEU A 93 8.47 7.60 7.40
C LEU A 93 8.28 9.10 7.32
N VAL A 94 8.73 9.83 8.35
CA VAL A 94 8.80 11.28 8.34
C VAL A 94 10.20 11.69 7.95
N VAL A 95 10.32 12.51 6.91
CA VAL A 95 11.57 13.11 6.48
C VAL A 95 11.44 14.60 6.67
N GLU A 96 12.32 15.16 7.47
CA GLU A 96 12.45 16.60 7.60
C GLU A 96 13.38 17.12 6.51
N THR A 97 12.87 18.09 5.76
CA THR A 97 13.58 18.89 4.76
C THR A 97 13.47 20.35 5.19
N ASP A 98 14.39 21.22 4.75
CA ASP A 98 14.53 22.63 5.15
C ASP A 98 13.29 23.30 5.79
N ASP A 99 12.21 23.48 5.01
CA ASP A 99 10.98 24.14 5.47
C ASP A 99 9.75 23.21 5.55
N ARG A 100 9.92 21.91 5.27
CA ARG A 100 8.80 20.98 5.03
C ARG A 100 9.07 19.59 5.58
N LEU A 101 8.00 18.97 6.08
CA LEU A 101 7.97 17.55 6.39
C LEU A 101 7.43 16.77 5.20
N HIS A 102 8.17 15.76 4.77
CA HIS A 102 7.73 14.76 3.81
C HIS A 102 7.26 13.52 4.57
N LEU A 103 5.97 13.24 4.51
CA LEU A 103 5.35 12.05 5.09
C LEU A 103 5.25 10.99 4.00
N ILE A 104 6.10 9.97 4.08
CA ILE A 104 6.19 8.91 3.08
C ILE A 104 5.59 7.65 3.67
N GLY A 105 4.44 7.20 3.15
CA GLY A 105 3.75 6.04 3.70
C GLY A 105 2.51 5.64 2.88
N PRO A 106 1.77 4.62 3.32
CA PRO A 106 0.45 4.31 2.77
C PRO A 106 -0.46 5.55 2.79
N SER A 107 -1.36 5.66 1.81
CA SER A 107 -2.20 6.87 1.66
C SER A 107 -3.04 7.18 2.89
N LYS A 108 -3.56 6.14 3.58
CA LYS A 108 -4.36 6.29 4.81
C LYS A 108 -3.50 6.81 5.97
N ASP A 109 -2.45 6.07 6.32
CA ASP A 109 -1.60 6.38 7.47
C ASP A 109 -0.91 7.74 7.32
N SER A 110 -0.43 8.08 6.11
CA SER A 110 0.17 9.39 5.84
C SER A 110 -0.84 10.55 5.95
N TYR A 111 -2.11 10.31 5.62
CA TYR A 111 -3.17 11.31 5.75
C TYR A 111 -3.55 11.52 7.22
N GLU A 112 -3.74 10.45 7.98
CA GLU A 112 -4.03 10.54 9.42
C GLU A 112 -2.90 11.26 10.17
N LEU A 113 -1.64 10.95 9.85
CA LEU A 113 -0.50 11.63 10.43
C LEU A 113 -0.46 13.12 10.05
N LYS A 114 -0.75 13.46 8.79
CA LYS A 114 -0.84 14.85 8.34
C LYS A 114 -1.90 15.63 9.15
N GLN A 115 -3.08 15.08 9.33
CA GLN A 115 -4.15 15.71 10.11
C GLN A 115 -3.72 15.91 11.56
N GLY A 116 -3.12 14.90 12.19
CA GLY A 116 -2.59 14.99 13.56
C GLY A 116 -1.49 16.05 13.73
N LEU A 117 -0.64 16.23 12.72
CA LEU A 117 0.40 17.28 12.70
C LEU A 117 -0.19 18.68 12.52
N LEU A 118 -1.25 18.82 11.72
CA LEU A 118 -1.96 20.08 11.53
C LEU A 118 -2.91 20.38 12.70
N GLY A 119 -3.15 19.43 13.61
CA GLY A 119 -4.09 19.60 14.72
C GLY A 119 -5.55 19.68 14.27
N GLU A 120 -5.82 19.28 13.03
CA GLU A 120 -7.18 19.12 12.54
C GLU A 120 -7.76 17.83 13.12
N PRO A 121 -9.00 17.84 13.62
CA PRO A 121 -9.62 16.61 14.09
C PRO A 121 -9.71 15.65 12.91
N VAL A 122 -8.97 14.54 12.99
CA VAL A 122 -9.34 13.33 12.25
C VAL A 122 -10.71 13.00 12.81
N ASP A 123 -11.77 13.23 12.04
CA ASP A 123 -13.11 12.80 12.40
C ASP A 123 -13.08 11.29 12.65
N GLN A 124 -12.77 10.91 13.89
CA GLN A 124 -13.04 9.61 14.47
C GLN A 124 -14.56 9.53 14.70
N SER A 125 -15.36 9.86 13.69
CA SER A 125 -16.80 9.69 13.68
C SER A 125 -17.15 8.22 13.41
N GLY A 126 -16.47 7.30 14.10
CA GLY A 126 -16.94 5.94 14.34
C GLY A 126 -17.80 5.83 15.61
N SER A 127 -17.88 6.90 16.42
CA SER A 127 -18.73 6.94 17.62
C SER A 127 -19.49 8.26 17.74
N ARG A 128 -20.19 8.65 16.68
CA ARG A 128 -21.33 9.57 16.86
C ARG A 128 -22.44 8.73 17.49
N ARG A 129 -22.42 8.66 18.83
CA ARG A 129 -23.57 8.22 19.63
C ARG A 129 -24.81 8.83 18.99
N ARG A 130 -25.69 7.97 18.49
CA ARG A 130 -27.09 8.34 18.29
C ARG A 130 -27.57 8.82 19.66
N THR A 131 -27.63 10.13 19.86
CA THR A 131 -28.50 10.72 20.87
C THR A 131 -29.91 10.47 20.34
N SER A 132 -30.43 9.25 20.59
CA SER A 132 -31.86 9.01 20.53
C SER A 132 -32.46 9.91 21.60
N ASP A 133 -33.01 11.03 21.16
CA ASP A 133 -33.72 11.97 22.00
C ASP A 133 -34.74 11.19 22.85
N LYS A 134 -34.51 11.26 24.15
CA LYS A 134 -35.50 10.94 25.17
C LYS A 134 -36.67 11.91 24.98
N THR A 135 -37.82 11.42 24.53
CA THR A 135 -39.11 12.01 24.87
C THR A 135 -39.72 11.23 26.03
N PRO A 136 -39.97 11.86 27.20
CA PRO A 136 -40.63 11.21 28.32
C PRO A 136 -42.15 11.47 28.32
N ARG A 137 -42.90 10.46 28.77
CA ARG A 137 -44.27 10.52 29.34
C ARG A 137 -45.42 10.97 28.43
N GLY A 138 -46.28 10.00 28.07
CA GLY A 138 -47.67 10.23 27.67
C GLY A 138 -48.52 8.98 27.95
N ARG A 139 -49.23 8.99 29.08
CA ARG A 139 -50.09 7.92 29.61
C ARG A 139 -51.53 8.15 29.10
N ARG A 140 -52.33 7.06 28.97
CA ARG A 140 -53.81 6.98 28.76
C ARG A 140 -54.27 6.94 27.29
N SER A 141 -55.31 6.24 26.84
CA SER A 141 -56.19 5.15 27.28
C SER A 141 -57.11 4.81 26.08
N SER A 142 -57.57 3.56 25.96
CA SER A 142 -58.86 3.09 25.39
C SER A 142 -59.51 3.79 24.17
N SER A 143 -59.79 3.06 23.08
CA SER A 143 -61.15 2.57 22.70
C SER A 143 -61.34 2.27 21.20
N LEU A 144 -61.54 0.98 20.91
CA LEU A 144 -62.40 0.35 19.88
C LEU A 144 -61.98 0.21 18.38
N PRO A 145 -62.46 -0.88 17.72
CA PRO A 145 -62.02 -1.38 16.39
C PRO A 145 -62.99 -0.95 15.26
N PRO A 146 -62.78 -1.34 13.97
CA PRO A 146 -63.56 -2.50 13.46
C PRO A 146 -63.02 -3.28 12.21
N THR A 147 -63.37 -4.58 12.21
CA THR A 147 -63.99 -5.41 11.14
C THR A 147 -63.30 -5.75 9.80
N ASN A 148 -62.86 -7.01 9.71
CA ASN A 148 -63.49 -8.12 8.95
C ASN A 148 -63.69 -8.01 7.41
N LYS A 149 -63.08 -8.96 6.64
CA LYS A 149 -63.71 -9.98 5.74
C LYS A 149 -62.69 -10.52 4.72
N ARG A 150 -62.38 -11.83 4.76
CA ARG A 150 -62.75 -12.91 3.78
C ARG A 150 -62.09 -12.74 2.39
N SER A 151 -61.56 -13.75 1.68
CA SER A 151 -61.63 -15.21 1.74
C SER A 151 -60.85 -15.80 0.56
N GLY A 152 -60.39 -17.05 0.66
CA GLY A 152 -60.04 -17.93 -0.47
C GLY A 152 -58.57 -17.87 -0.87
N GLY A 153 -57.84 -18.97 -1.07
CA GLY A 153 -58.20 -20.37 -1.16
C GLY A 153 -57.17 -21.04 -2.08
N VAL A 154 -56.71 -22.22 -1.67
CA VAL A 154 -56.28 -23.34 -2.54
C VAL A 154 -54.94 -23.20 -3.29
N ALA A 155 -53.97 -23.94 -2.74
CA ALA A 155 -53.12 -24.95 -3.39
C ALA A 155 -52.28 -24.61 -4.64
N GLY A 156 -51.02 -25.06 -4.54
CA GLY A 156 -50.41 -25.90 -5.56
C GLY A 156 -49.54 -25.16 -6.58
N PHE A 157 -48.22 -25.22 -6.38
CA PHE A 157 -47.28 -25.13 -7.49
C PHE A 157 -46.59 -26.48 -7.68
N PRO A 158 -46.67 -27.08 -8.88
CA PRO A 158 -46.17 -28.41 -9.14
C PRO A 158 -44.68 -28.41 -9.44
N LEU A 159 -44.05 -29.48 -8.96
CA LEU A 159 -42.82 -30.08 -9.43
C LEU A 159 -42.97 -30.46 -10.92
N MET A 160 -42.01 -30.05 -11.75
CA MET A 160 -41.81 -30.60 -13.08
C MET A 160 -40.33 -30.95 -13.28
N ASP A 161 -40.07 -32.25 -13.25
CA ASP A 161 -38.97 -32.94 -13.92
C ASP A 161 -39.04 -32.76 -15.43
N LYS A 162 -37.87 -32.73 -16.10
CA LYS A 162 -37.51 -33.69 -17.17
C LYS A 162 -36.15 -33.35 -17.80
N ASN A 163 -35.19 -34.22 -17.50
CA ASN A 163 -34.40 -35.07 -18.41
C ASN A 163 -34.20 -34.65 -19.86
N GLN A 164 -32.95 -34.84 -20.32
CA GLN A 164 -32.48 -35.45 -21.58
C GLN A 164 -31.31 -34.64 -22.16
N THR A 165 -30.24 -35.16 -22.77
CA THR A 165 -29.68 -36.49 -23.03
C THR A 165 -28.29 -36.21 -23.64
N GLY A 166 -27.33 -37.13 -23.47
CA GLY A 166 -26.44 -37.46 -24.59
C GLY A 166 -25.01 -36.92 -24.56
N GLY A 167 -24.12 -37.71 -23.96
CA GLY A 167 -23.09 -38.40 -24.73
C GLY A 167 -21.74 -37.70 -24.95
N SER A 168 -20.69 -38.50 -24.78
CA SER A 168 -19.56 -38.64 -25.71
C SER A 168 -18.17 -38.34 -25.12
N VAL A 169 -17.47 -39.46 -24.83
CA VAL A 169 -16.11 -39.78 -25.30
C VAL A 169 -14.89 -39.35 -24.43
N ARG A 170 -14.36 -40.40 -23.79
CA ARG A 170 -12.96 -40.91 -23.76
C ARG A 170 -11.82 -40.02 -23.21
N SER A 171 -11.39 -40.42 -22.01
CA SER A 171 -10.04 -40.78 -21.54
C SER A 171 -8.79 -40.53 -22.40
N ARG A 172 -7.68 -40.24 -21.66
CA ARG A 172 -6.22 -40.26 -21.94
C ARG A 172 -5.63 -38.86 -22.17
N ASP A 173 -4.52 -38.42 -21.57
CA ASP A 173 -3.46 -38.99 -20.71
C ASP A 173 -2.73 -37.82 -20.00
N PRO A 174 -2.17 -37.98 -18.79
CA PRO A 174 -1.27 -37.00 -18.19
C PRO A 174 0.20 -37.42 -18.40
N LYS A 175 0.95 -36.72 -19.25
CA LYS A 175 2.42 -36.85 -19.32
C LYS A 175 3.12 -35.67 -18.69
N ARG A 176 3.36 -35.83 -17.39
CA ARG A 176 4.36 -35.14 -16.58
C ARG A 176 5.69 -35.83 -16.87
N SER A 177 6.68 -35.13 -17.41
CA SER A 177 8.06 -35.62 -17.48
C SER A 177 9.02 -34.50 -17.06
N PHE A 178 9.91 -34.87 -16.14
CA PHE A 178 11.03 -34.11 -15.63
C PHE A 178 12.27 -34.31 -16.52
N SER A 179 13.29 -33.50 -16.25
CA SER A 179 14.70 -33.56 -16.65
C SER A 179 15.04 -33.31 -18.13
N ASN A 180 15.79 -32.24 -18.39
CA ASN A 180 17.22 -32.43 -18.61
C ASN A 180 18.02 -31.14 -18.41
N ILE A 181 18.93 -31.25 -17.44
CA ILE A 181 20.18 -30.51 -17.31
C ILE A 181 21.11 -31.10 -18.36
N GLU A 182 21.63 -30.29 -19.27
CA GLU A 182 22.94 -30.60 -19.84
C GLU A 182 23.68 -29.32 -20.23
N GLU A 183 24.85 -29.20 -19.62
CA GLU A 183 25.89 -28.23 -19.86
C GLU A 183 26.46 -28.38 -21.27
N LYS A 184 26.89 -27.24 -21.84
CA LYS A 184 28.08 -27.04 -22.67
C LYS A 184 28.03 -25.61 -23.20
N LYS A 185 29.10 -24.83 -23.33
CA LYS A 185 30.47 -24.83 -22.82
C LYS A 185 31.01 -23.45 -23.26
N LEU A 186 31.81 -22.83 -22.39
CA LEU A 186 32.71 -21.68 -22.58
C LEU A 186 32.75 -20.95 -23.94
N THR A 187 32.69 -19.62 -23.85
CA THR A 187 33.68 -18.69 -24.44
C THR A 187 33.64 -17.40 -23.61
N GLU A 188 34.56 -17.25 -22.67
CA GLU A 188 35.78 -16.44 -22.80
C GLU A 188 35.54 -14.93 -23.02
N ARG A 189 36.08 -14.15 -22.06
CA ARG A 189 36.61 -12.78 -22.20
C ARG A 189 35.61 -11.62 -22.34
N SER A 190 35.29 -11.03 -21.19
CA SER A 190 35.71 -9.65 -20.91
C SER A 190 35.37 -9.30 -19.47
N ASN A 191 36.40 -9.23 -18.62
CA ASN A 191 36.33 -8.63 -17.28
C ASN A 191 36.23 -7.11 -17.39
N GLU A 192 35.23 -6.59 -18.09
CA GLU A 192 34.75 -5.25 -17.81
C GLU A 192 33.93 -5.34 -16.53
N LYS A 193 34.43 -4.70 -15.47
CA LYS A 193 33.66 -4.36 -14.28
C LYS A 193 32.52 -3.40 -14.68
N LYS A 194 31.51 -3.91 -15.40
CA LYS A 194 30.30 -3.20 -15.82
C LYS A 194 29.46 -2.91 -14.59
N ASN A 195 29.83 -1.88 -13.84
CA ASN A 195 29.02 -1.42 -12.73
C ASN A 195 27.63 -1.07 -13.27
N LEU A 196 26.60 -1.69 -12.69
CA LEU A 196 25.23 -1.37 -13.06
C LEU A 196 24.81 -0.21 -12.16
N VAL A 197 24.79 0.99 -12.74
CA VAL A 197 24.28 2.19 -12.08
C VAL A 197 22.79 2.26 -12.38
N LEU A 198 21.96 2.08 -11.36
CA LEU A 198 20.53 2.35 -11.47
C LEU A 198 20.29 3.79 -11.01
N ARG A 199 19.82 4.63 -11.93
CA ARG A 199 19.36 5.98 -11.60
C ARG A 199 17.85 5.96 -11.43
N PHE A 200 17.41 6.09 -10.18
CA PHE A 200 15.99 6.30 -9.88
C PHE A 200 15.74 7.81 -9.88
N LYS A 201 15.10 8.31 -10.95
CA LYS A 201 14.58 9.68 -10.96
C LYS A 201 13.35 9.73 -10.06
N GLN A 202 13.33 10.70 -9.15
CA GLN A 202 12.18 11.00 -8.32
C GLN A 202 11.07 11.55 -9.22
N LEU A 203 10.17 10.67 -9.68
CA LEU A 203 9.05 11.01 -10.55
C LEU A 203 7.92 11.63 -9.74
N PHE A 204 8.12 12.85 -9.23
CA PHE A 204 6.99 13.69 -8.85
C PHE A 204 6.52 14.45 -10.09
N LYS A 205 5.31 14.10 -10.55
CA LYS A 205 4.53 14.98 -11.41
C LYS A 205 4.29 16.28 -10.63
N LYS A 206 5.08 17.31 -10.90
CA LYS A 206 4.72 18.68 -10.52
C LYS A 206 3.35 18.96 -11.14
N SER A 207 2.32 19.14 -10.29
CA SER A 207 1.01 19.61 -10.72
C SER A 207 1.18 21.06 -11.22
N PRO A 208 0.88 21.39 -12.49
CA PRO A 208 0.89 22.76 -12.95
C PRO A 208 -0.45 23.40 -12.55
N ARG A 209 -0.52 23.92 -11.32
CA ARG A 209 -1.57 24.85 -10.92
C ARG A 209 -0.93 25.92 -10.05
N GLU A 210 -0.56 27.02 -10.70
CA GLU A 210 -0.82 28.41 -10.27
C GLU A 210 0.09 29.34 -11.06
N ALA A 211 -0.46 29.84 -12.17
CA ALA A 211 0.03 31.03 -12.85
C ALA A 211 -1.17 31.72 -13.50
N LYS A 212 -2.00 32.34 -12.67
CA LYS A 212 -2.92 33.43 -13.03
C LYS A 212 -3.27 34.20 -11.76
N GLN A 213 -2.48 35.23 -11.46
CA GLN A 213 -2.96 36.51 -10.93
C GLN A 213 -2.11 37.60 -11.56
#